data_AF-A0A0R3MD99-F1
#
_entry.id   AF-A0A0R3MD99-F1
#
_cell.length_a   1.000
_cell.length_b   1.000
_cell.length_c   1.000
_cell.angle_alpha   90.00
_cell.angle_beta   90.00
_cell.angle_gamma   90.00
#
_symmetry.space_group_name_H-M   'P 1'
#
loop_
_entity.id
_entity.type
_entity.pdbx_description
1 polymer ?
#
loop_
_entity_poly.entity_id
_entity_poly.type
_entity_poly.pdbx_seq_one_letter_code
_entity_poly.pdbx_strand_id
1 'polypeptide(L)' 'MFPTIIGLAAVGGIIAATEFGPILVGCSIKGNISKNTGERIYHSPGQEYYAQTRINWFSGERWFCSEADARAAGWRKSRS' A
#
# COMPACT_ATOMS: atom_id res chain seq x y z
N MET A 1 46.88 8.46 2.76
CA MET A 1 46.45 7.09 3.07
C MET A 1 44.93 7.04 3.11
N PHE A 2 44.32 7.08 1.92
CA PHE A 2 42.90 6.76 1.68
C PHE A 2 42.90 6.12 0.28
N PRO A 3 42.62 4.81 0.15
CA PRO A 3 42.69 4.18 -1.15
C PRO A 3 41.48 4.57 -2.01
N THR A 4 41.80 4.69 -3.30
CA THR A 4 41.00 5.08 -4.47
C THR A 4 40.07 3.96 -4.95
N ILE A 5 38.86 4.35 -5.37
CA ILE A 5 37.97 3.86 -6.46
C ILE A 5 38.18 2.42 -7.00
N ILE A 6 37.09 1.61 -7.04
CA ILE A 6 36.53 0.86 -8.20
C ILE A 6 35.26 0.13 -7.72
N GLY A 7 34.14 0.23 -8.45
CA GLY A 7 33.01 -0.68 -8.24
C GLY A 7 31.64 -0.19 -8.67
N LEU A 8 31.49 0.22 -9.94
CA LEU A 8 30.18 0.34 -10.58
C LEU A 8 29.58 -1.07 -10.71
N ALA A 9 28.77 -1.49 -9.75
CA ALA A 9 27.81 -2.58 -9.92
C ALA A 9 26.41 -1.98 -9.83
N ALA A 10 25.94 -1.48 -10.96
CA ALA A 10 24.52 -1.25 -11.21
C ALA A 10 23.82 -2.62 -11.25
N VAL A 11 23.64 -3.26 -10.09
CA VAL A 11 22.82 -4.46 -9.94
C VAL A 11 22.00 -4.26 -8.67
N GLY A 12 20.75 -3.81 -8.84
CA GLY A 12 19.81 -3.69 -7.71
C GLY A 12 18.80 -2.55 -7.79
N GLY A 13 18.87 -1.68 -8.79
CA GLY A 13 17.96 -0.52 -8.95
C GLY A 13 16.48 -0.85 -9.22
N ILE A 14 16.06 -2.12 -9.18
CA ILE A 14 14.69 -2.55 -9.51
C ILE A 14 13.97 -3.21 -8.32
N ILE A 15 14.67 -3.67 -7.26
CA ILE A 15 14.00 -4.41 -6.16
C ILE A 15 13.50 -3.48 -5.03
N ALA A 16 13.88 -2.20 -5.00
CA ALA A 16 13.41 -1.28 -3.95
C ALA A 16 12.03 -0.65 -4.23
N ALA A 17 11.61 -0.50 -5.49
CA ALA A 17 10.42 0.30 -5.82
C ALA A 17 9.08 -0.39 -5.48
N THR A 18 9.06 -1.73 -5.42
CA THR A 18 7.83 -2.50 -5.17
C THR A 18 7.53 -2.71 -3.69
N GLU A 19 8.56 -2.75 -2.84
CA GLU A 19 8.44 -2.97 -1.39
C GLU A 19 8.40 -1.65 -0.59
N PHE A 20 9.10 -0.62 -1.08
CA PHE A 20 9.24 0.68 -0.39
C PHE A 20 8.36 1.81 -0.95
N GLY A 21 7.56 1.53 -1.99
CA GLY A 21 6.50 2.45 -2.44
C GLY A 21 5.59 2.97 -1.30
N PRO A 22 5.16 2.14 -0.33
CA PRO A 22 4.45 2.60 0.86
C PRO A 22 5.17 3.67 1.68
N ILE A 23 6.50 3.63 1.72
CA ILE A 23 7.33 4.53 2.53
C ILE A 23 7.58 5.85 1.79
N LEU A 24 7.53 5.84 0.45
CA LEU A 24 7.84 7.01 -0.39
C LEU A 24 6.61 7.82 -0.83
N VAL A 25 5.40 7.22 -0.87
CA VAL A 25 4.16 7.87 -1.37
C VAL A 25 3.11 8.09 -0.27
N GLY A 26 3.41 7.71 0.98
CA GLY A 26 2.71 8.15 2.18
C GLY A 26 1.42 7.41 2.54
N CYS A 27 0.76 6.70 1.61
CA CYS A 27 -0.51 6.03 1.93
C CYS A 27 -0.66 4.68 1.22
N SER A 28 -0.52 3.61 1.99
CA SER A 28 -0.45 2.23 1.50
C SER A 28 -1.64 1.36 1.89
N ILE A 29 -2.64 1.92 2.56
CA ILE A 29 -3.82 1.17 2.97
C ILE A 29 -4.92 1.41 1.94
N LYS A 30 -5.44 0.33 1.36
CA LYS A 30 -6.48 0.37 0.33
C LYS A 30 -7.86 0.22 0.95
N GLY A 31 -8.71 1.22 0.89
CA GLY A 31 -10.11 1.13 1.30
C GLY A 31 -11.05 0.87 0.12
N ASN A 32 -11.56 -0.35 -0.03
CA ASN A 32 -12.63 -0.71 -0.97
C ASN A 32 -14.02 -0.92 -0.33
N ILE A 33 -15.08 -0.70 -1.10
CA ILE A 33 -16.46 -0.90 -0.67
C ILE A 33 -16.95 -2.19 -1.33
N SER A 34 -17.35 -3.16 -0.51
CA SER A 34 -17.91 -4.42 -1.00
C SER A 34 -19.17 -4.14 -1.81
N LYS A 35 -19.17 -4.48 -3.10
CA LYS A 35 -20.33 -4.29 -3.98
C LYS A 35 -21.56 -5.08 -3.52
N ASN A 36 -21.35 -6.20 -2.84
CA ASN A 36 -22.42 -7.09 -2.39
C ASN A 36 -23.03 -6.66 -1.05
N THR A 37 -22.21 -6.14 -0.14
CA THR A 37 -22.63 -5.84 1.25
C THR A 37 -22.63 -4.35 1.58
N GLY A 38 -22.06 -3.50 0.73
CA GLY A 38 -21.86 -2.07 0.99
C GLY A 38 -20.84 -1.78 2.09
N GLU A 39 -20.15 -2.81 2.60
CA GLU A 39 -19.22 -2.65 3.71
C GLU A 39 -17.94 -1.95 3.26
N ARG A 40 -17.47 -1.04 4.11
CA ARG A 40 -16.21 -0.32 3.96
C ARG A 40 -15.08 -1.16 4.53
N ILE A 41 -14.25 -1.73 3.68
CA ILE A 41 -13.18 -2.65 4.05
C ILE A 41 -11.84 -2.02 3.68
N TYR A 42 -10.88 -2.05 4.60
CA TYR A 42 -9.52 -1.62 4.31
C TYR A 42 -8.55 -2.81 4.28
N HIS A 43 -7.63 -2.77 3.33
CA HIS A 43 -6.56 -3.73 3.16
C HIS A 43 -5.19 -3.10 3.43
N SER A 44 -4.40 -3.73 4.29
CA SER A 44 -3.03 -3.32 4.59
C SER A 44 -2.03 -4.07 3.68
N PRO A 45 -0.84 -3.50 3.41
CA PRO A 45 0.23 -4.22 2.71
C PRO A 45 0.54 -5.56 3.38
N GLY A 46 0.74 -6.62 2.59
CA GLY A 46 1.00 -7.97 3.07
C GLY A 46 -0.24 -8.86 3.24
N GLN A 47 -1.45 -8.32 3.04
CA GLN A 47 -2.67 -9.12 2.96
C GLN A 47 -2.83 -9.84 1.63
N GLU A 48 -3.49 -11.00 1.62
CA GLU A 48 -3.61 -11.88 0.45
C GLU A 48 -4.31 -11.16 -0.71
N TYR A 49 -5.36 -10.41 -0.39
CA TYR A 49 -6.16 -9.68 -1.38
C TYR A 49 -5.67 -8.25 -1.63
N TYR A 50 -4.61 -7.80 -0.96
CA TYR A 50 -4.12 -6.43 -1.12
C TYR A 50 -3.78 -6.11 -2.58
N ALA A 51 -3.12 -7.02 -3.30
CA ALA A 51 -2.75 -6.81 -4.70
C ALA A 51 -3.97 -6.79 -5.64
N GLN A 52 -5.00 -7.58 -5.33
CA GLN A 52 -6.21 -7.71 -6.14
C GLN A 52 -7.19 -6.55 -5.92
N THR A 53 -7.21 -6.00 -4.70
CA THR A 53 -8.04 -4.84 -4.38
C THR A 53 -7.60 -3.63 -5.22
N ARG A 54 -8.51 -3.18 -6.08
CA ARG A 54 -8.39 -1.93 -6.85
C ARG A 54 -9.36 -0.90 -6.30
N ILE A 55 -8.86 0.31 -6.12
CA ILE A 55 -9.62 1.42 -5.57
C ILE A 55 -10.31 2.18 -6.70
N ASN A 56 -11.64 2.29 -6.60
CA ASN A 56 -12.49 3.09 -7.47
C ASN A 56 -13.01 4.34 -6.74
N TRP A 57 -12.40 5.49 -7.05
CA TRP A 57 -12.78 6.78 -6.49
C TRP A 57 -14.25 7.16 -6.74
N PHE A 58 -14.82 6.77 -7.88
CA PHE A 58 -16.22 7.07 -8.20
C PHE A 58 -17.22 6.34 -7.29
N SER A 59 -16.81 5.22 -6.72
CA SER A 59 -17.63 4.47 -5.75
C SER A 59 -17.44 4.96 -4.31
N GLY A 60 -16.60 5.98 -4.07
CA GLY A 60 -16.24 6.45 -2.73
C GLY A 60 -15.14 5.62 -2.06
N GLU A 61 -14.46 4.74 -2.81
CA GLU A 61 -13.29 4.02 -2.35
C GLU A 61 -12.06 4.95 -2.32
N ARG A 62 -11.14 4.72 -1.38
CA ARG A 62 -9.98 5.60 -1.20
C ARG A 62 -8.80 4.93 -0.52
N TRP A 63 -7.66 5.60 -0.59
CA TRP A 63 -6.45 5.19 0.12
C TRP A 63 -6.35 5.87 1.49
N PHE A 64 -5.72 5.18 2.43
CA PHE A 64 -5.43 5.64 3.78
C PHE A 64 -3.93 5.52 4.08
N CYS A 65 -3.47 6.42 4.95
CA CYS A 65 -2.07 6.49 5.36
C CYS A 65 -1.83 5.73 6.66
N SER A 66 -2.88 5.60 7.49
CA SER A 66 -2.86 4.78 8.70
C SER A 66 -4.13 3.93 8.87
N GLU A 67 -4.01 2.82 9.57
CA GLU A 67 -5.18 1.99 9.93
C GLU A 67 -6.14 2.76 10.86
N ALA A 68 -5.60 3.69 11.65
CA ALA A 68 -6.38 4.53 12.54
C ALA A 68 -7.30 5.46 11.74
N ASP A 69 -6.81 6.10 10.68
CA ASP A 69 -7.61 6.95 9.80
C ASP A 69 -8.71 6.16 9.08
N ALA A 70 -8.38 4.95 8.64
CA ALA A 70 -9.36 4.04 8.04
C ALA A 70 -10.48 3.72 9.04
N ARG A 71 -10.14 3.33 10.27
CA ARG A 71 -11.13 3.05 11.32
C ARG A 71 -11.94 4.28 11.72
N ALA A 72 -11.29 5.44 11.86
CA ALA A 72 -11.96 6.70 12.16
C ALA A 72 -12.95 7.11 11.06
N ALA A 73 -12.65 6.77 9.80
CA ALA A 73 -13.55 6.93 8.68
C ALA A 73 -14.68 5.88 8.60
N GLY A 74 -14.77 4.97 9.57
CA GLY A 74 -15.76 3.90 9.61
C GLY A 74 -15.44 2.70 8.73
N TRP A 75 -14.17 2.43 8.45
CA TRP A 75 -13.71 1.29 7.67
C TRP A 75 -13.26 0.15 8.60
N ARG A 76 -13.63 -1.08 8.26
CA ARG A 76 -13.19 -2.28 9.00
C ARG A 76 -11.99 -2.94 8.31
N LYS A 77 -11.13 -3.60 9.09
CA LYS A 77 -10.00 -4.36 8.54
C LYS A 77 -10.50 -5.55 7.71
N SER A 78 -9.85 -5.81 6.58
CA SER A 78 -10.03 -7.07 5.87
C SER A 78 -9.61 -8.24 6.75
N ARG A 79 -10.36 -9.34 6.71
CA ARG A 79 -10.05 -10.57 7.45
C ARG A 79 -8.99 -11.43 6.74
N SER A 80 -8.56 -11.00 5.56
CA SER A 80 -7.65 -11.70 4.64
C SER A 80 -6.80 -10.74 3.83
#